data_AF-A0A838KJC8-F1
#
_entry.id   AF-A0A838KJC8-F1
#
_cell.length_a   1.000
_cell.length_b   1.000
_cell.length_c   1.000
_cell.angle_alpha   90.00
_cell.angle_beta   90.00
_cell.angle_gamma   90.00
#
_symmetry.space_group_name_H-M   'P 1'
#
loop_
_entity.id
_entity.type
_entity.pdbx_description
1 polymer ?
#
loop_
_entity_poly.entity_id
_entity_poly.type
_entity_poly.pdbx_seq_one_letter_code
_entity_poly.pdbx_strand_id
1 'polypeptide(L)'
;MNHHVENARALPTSVAGEFETLLPAQTQRSQGGKSHGERATLILSDNPRWIAGTERAVIKHQVAIAMRDKYPDGVYLYHRRVLNKTSETTIDILAITSTGVWVVEVDEAAGSNVQFEGRSRRRGSSYERFLVDGEDYTAVVDDVDTLASRVVAALESAGWSGAGVQAVLCLVGGSLSAPAVVGNTYVATLPQLVKLMKHGPVRLSGFDITGLALALGERFPRPRRTL
;
A
#
# COMPACT_ATOMS: atom_id res chain seq x y z
N MET A 1 -60.68 3.91 -14.04
CA MET A 1 -60.17 2.52 -14.01
C MET A 1 -58.65 2.64 -14.09
N ASN A 2 -57.93 2.95 -13.00
CA ASN A 2 -57.46 2.07 -11.91
C ASN A 2 -56.77 0.78 -12.38
N HIS A 3 -55.44 0.79 -12.41
CA HIS A 3 -54.48 -0.01 -11.59
C HIS A 3 -53.04 0.30 -12.10
N HIS A 4 -52.14 0.90 -11.28
CA HIS A 4 -51.13 0.23 -10.41
C HIS A 4 -50.09 -0.60 -11.21
N VAL A 5 -48.77 -0.61 -10.96
CA VAL A 5 -47.86 -0.12 -9.90
C VAL A 5 -46.40 -0.17 -10.44
N GLU A 6 -45.54 0.60 -9.79
CA GLU A 6 -44.09 0.70 -9.82
C GLU A 6 -43.28 -0.61 -9.98
N ASN A 7 -42.06 -0.48 -10.50
CA ASN A 7 -40.89 -1.20 -9.98
C ASN A 7 -39.60 -0.43 -10.29
N ALA A 8 -39.26 0.51 -9.41
CA ALA A 8 -37.91 1.01 -9.27
C ALA A 8 -37.05 -0.10 -8.62
N ARG A 9 -36.08 -0.64 -9.36
CA ARG A 9 -35.06 -1.52 -8.78
C ARG A 9 -34.15 -0.67 -7.89
N ALA A 10 -34.28 -0.87 -6.59
CA ALA A 10 -33.31 -0.42 -5.60
C ALA A 10 -31.92 -0.98 -5.94
N LEU A 11 -30.91 -0.10 -5.92
CA LEU A 11 -29.51 -0.48 -5.89
C LEU A 11 -29.24 -1.19 -4.55
N PRO A 12 -28.47 -2.29 -4.52
CA PRO A 12 -28.13 -2.94 -3.27
C PRO A 12 -27.28 -2.01 -2.40
N THR A 13 -27.82 -1.78 -1.21
CA THR A 13 -27.21 -1.17 -0.04
C THR A 13 -25.95 -1.97 0.37
N SER A 14 -24.91 -1.23 0.75
CA SER A 14 -23.83 -1.66 1.66
C SER A 14 -22.76 -2.64 1.13
N VAL A 15 -21.61 -2.08 0.75
CA VAL A 15 -20.27 -2.73 0.80
C VAL A 15 -19.70 -2.67 2.25
N ALA A 16 -20.45 -2.11 3.21
CA ALA A 16 -20.06 -2.04 4.62
C ALA A 16 -20.02 -3.42 5.30
N GLY A 17 -20.76 -4.41 4.80
CA GLY A 17 -20.97 -5.70 5.49
C GLY A 17 -19.78 -6.67 5.46
N GLU A 18 -18.88 -6.61 4.47
CA GLU A 18 -17.74 -7.55 4.40
C GLU A 18 -16.47 -7.05 5.11
N PHE A 19 -16.41 -5.76 5.48
CA PHE A 19 -15.37 -5.22 6.35
C PHE A 19 -15.74 -5.26 7.85
N GLU A 20 -16.99 -5.58 8.18
CA GLU A 20 -17.51 -5.57 9.56
C GLU A 20 -17.01 -6.75 10.41
N THR A 21 -16.38 -7.77 9.81
CA THR A 21 -15.87 -8.95 10.54
C THR A 21 -14.41 -8.83 11.03
N LEU A 22 -13.77 -7.66 10.89
CA LEU A 22 -12.40 -7.41 11.38
C LEU A 22 -12.32 -6.40 12.53
N LEU A 23 -13.41 -6.20 13.26
CA LEU A 23 -13.43 -5.40 14.50
C LEU A 23 -13.31 -6.29 15.74
N PRO A 24 -12.13 -6.43 16.38
CA PRO A 24 -12.09 -6.60 17.81
C PRO A 24 -12.22 -5.22 18.48
N ALA A 25 -13.17 -5.14 19.41
CA ALA A 25 -13.42 -3.98 20.26
C ALA A 25 -12.11 -3.47 20.90
N GLN A 26 -11.91 -2.16 20.84
CA GLN A 26 -10.90 -1.50 21.66
C GLN A 26 -11.22 -1.73 23.13
N THR A 27 -10.29 -2.38 23.84
CA THR A 27 -10.25 -2.33 25.31
C THR A 27 -8.94 -1.68 25.73
N GLN A 28 -9.06 -0.48 26.29
CA GLN A 28 -8.00 0.17 27.09
C GLN A 28 -7.89 -0.49 28.47
N ARG A 29 -6.67 -0.43 29.03
CA ARG A 29 -6.17 -0.84 30.38
C ARG A 29 -5.82 -2.34 30.49
N SER A 30 -4.65 -2.71 31.01
CA SER A 30 -4.18 -2.42 32.37
C SER A 30 -2.66 -2.35 32.54
N GLN A 31 -2.27 -1.70 33.63
CA GLN A 31 -0.95 -1.65 34.25
C GLN A 31 -0.42 -3.04 34.66
N GLY A 32 0.91 -3.16 34.69
CA GLY A 32 1.64 -3.97 35.70
C GLY A 32 1.89 -5.45 35.39
N GLY A 33 3.15 -5.81 35.20
CA GLY A 33 3.61 -7.20 35.27
C GLY A 33 5.01 -7.42 34.68
N LYS A 34 6.02 -7.57 35.54
CA LYS A 34 7.42 -7.90 35.18
C LYS A 34 7.50 -9.26 34.48
N SER A 35 8.20 -9.38 33.34
CA SER A 35 9.15 -10.48 33.09
C SER A 35 9.93 -10.32 31.77
N HIS A 36 11.22 -10.63 31.87
CA HIS A 36 12.19 -11.09 30.86
C HIS A 36 12.14 -10.57 29.41
N GLY A 37 13.23 -9.87 29.05
CA GLY A 37 13.81 -9.95 27.70
C GLY A 37 13.09 -9.17 26.62
N GLU A 38 12.62 -7.95 26.92
CA GLU A 38 12.16 -7.02 25.90
C GLU A 38 13.35 -6.63 24.99
N ARG A 39 13.47 -7.34 23.87
CA ARG A 39 14.00 -6.71 22.65
C ARG A 39 13.10 -5.51 22.41
N ALA A 40 13.63 -4.32 22.65
CA ALA A 40 12.99 -3.07 22.27
C ALA A 40 12.84 -3.07 20.74
N THR A 41 11.71 -3.58 20.26
CA THR A 41 11.23 -3.26 18.92
C THR A 41 10.90 -1.77 18.98
N LEU A 42 11.85 -0.93 18.57
CA LEU A 42 11.60 0.49 18.38
C LEU A 42 10.54 0.60 17.30
N ILE A 43 9.27 0.74 17.71
CA ILE A 43 8.14 0.89 16.79
C ILE A 43 8.25 2.28 16.15
N LEU A 44 9.04 2.39 15.08
CA LEU A 44 9.05 3.53 14.15
C LEU A 44 7.83 3.49 13.19
N SER A 45 6.79 2.74 13.52
CA SER A 45 5.53 2.76 12.77
C SER A 45 4.76 4.02 13.13
N ASP A 46 4.59 4.88 12.14
CA ASP A 46 3.84 6.10 12.31
C ASP A 46 2.37 5.80 12.63
N ASN A 47 1.82 6.36 13.71
CA ASN A 47 0.37 6.24 13.94
C ASN A 47 -0.38 7.18 12.97
N PRO A 48 -1.25 6.69 12.07
CA PRO A 48 -1.86 7.49 10.99
C PRO A 48 -3.00 8.42 11.43
N ARG A 49 -2.98 8.93 12.67
CA ARG A 49 -4.00 9.85 13.24
C ARG A 49 -4.24 11.15 12.44
N TRP A 50 -3.53 11.35 11.33
CA TRP A 50 -3.62 12.50 10.43
C TRP A 50 -4.67 12.35 9.31
N ILE A 51 -5.31 11.18 9.20
CA ILE A 51 -6.27 10.88 8.12
C ILE A 51 -7.64 11.48 8.49
N ALA A 52 -7.84 12.75 8.18
CA ALA A 52 -9.13 13.43 8.28
C ALA A 52 -9.66 13.74 6.87
N GLY A 53 -10.82 13.18 6.52
CA GLY A 53 -11.75 13.86 5.60
C GLY A 53 -12.24 13.12 4.35
N THR A 54 -11.67 11.99 3.93
CA THR A 54 -12.15 11.25 2.74
C THR A 54 -12.14 9.73 2.93
N GLU A 55 -13.10 9.05 2.30
CA GLU A 55 -13.24 7.58 2.29
C GLU A 55 -11.96 6.89 1.79
N ARG A 56 -11.38 7.42 0.70
CA ARG A 56 -10.11 6.93 0.14
C ARG A 56 -8.97 6.96 1.15
N ALA A 57 -8.92 7.99 1.99
CA ALA A 57 -7.89 8.11 3.02
C ALA A 57 -8.09 7.09 4.16
N VAL A 58 -9.35 6.76 4.50
CA VAL A 58 -9.68 5.69 5.45
C VAL A 58 -9.23 4.33 4.91
N ILE A 59 -9.47 4.04 3.63
CA ILE A 59 -9.08 2.77 3.01
C ILE A 59 -7.56 2.60 2.98
N LYS A 60 -6.82 3.65 2.59
CA LYS A 60 -5.35 3.71 2.70
C LYS A 60 -4.89 3.40 4.13
N HIS A 61 -5.57 3.96 5.13
CA HIS A 61 -5.27 3.68 6.53
C HIS A 61 -5.46 2.21 6.93
N GLN A 62 -6.58 1.62 6.51
CA GLN A 62 -6.93 0.25 6.85
C GLN A 62 -5.96 -0.74 6.20
N VAL A 63 -5.57 -0.51 4.95
CA VAL A 63 -4.53 -1.29 4.28
C VAL A 63 -3.21 -1.22 5.04
N ALA A 64 -2.79 -0.02 5.44
CA ALA A 64 -1.60 0.17 6.27
C ALA A 64 -1.64 -0.63 7.59
N ILE A 65 -2.75 -0.57 8.33
CA ILE A 65 -2.94 -1.36 9.56
C ILE A 65 -2.84 -2.86 9.25
N ALA A 66 -3.60 -3.32 8.26
CA ALA A 66 -3.67 -4.73 7.93
C ALA A 66 -2.33 -5.29 7.39
N MET A 67 -1.54 -4.49 6.67
CA MET A 67 -0.18 -4.85 6.27
C MET A 67 0.71 -5.05 7.49
N ARG A 68 0.72 -4.08 8.42
CA ARG A 68 1.51 -4.17 9.66
C ARG A 68 1.12 -5.37 10.51
N ASP A 69 -0.17 -5.61 10.67
CA ASP A 69 -0.65 -6.71 11.51
C ASP A 69 -0.32 -8.09 10.90
N LYS A 70 -0.31 -8.21 9.57
CA LYS A 70 0.06 -9.46 8.86
C LYS A 70 1.55 -9.64 8.62
N TYR A 71 2.34 -8.58 8.74
CA TYR A 71 3.80 -8.56 8.61
C TYR A 71 4.40 -7.57 9.64
N PRO A 72 4.54 -7.97 10.91
CA PRO A 72 4.94 -7.06 11.98
C PRO A 72 6.42 -6.69 11.97
N ASP A 73 7.27 -7.47 11.28
CA ASP A 73 8.73 -7.29 11.28
C ASP A 73 9.24 -6.14 10.39
N GLY A 74 8.33 -5.38 9.76
CA GLY A 74 8.65 -4.24 8.91
C GLY A 74 8.49 -2.89 9.61
N VAL A 75 9.17 -1.86 9.07
CA VAL A 75 8.91 -0.46 9.42
C VAL A 75 8.03 0.15 8.33
N TYR A 76 6.98 0.86 8.76
CA TYR A 76 5.98 1.40 7.85
C TYR A 76 5.86 2.91 8.02
N LEU A 77 6.08 3.60 6.91
CA LEU A 77 6.08 5.05 6.81
C LEU A 77 4.87 5.45 5.95
N TYR A 78 3.89 6.07 6.57
CA TYR A 78 2.61 6.38 5.91
C TYR A 78 2.55 7.80 5.39
N HIS A 79 1.89 7.96 4.26
CA HIS A 79 1.53 9.23 3.64
C HIS A 79 2.73 10.17 3.56
N ARG A 80 3.68 9.84 2.69
CA ARG A 80 4.96 10.55 2.56
C ARG A 80 4.96 11.51 1.40
N ARG A 81 5.25 12.78 1.66
CA ARG A 81 5.32 13.80 0.61
C ARG A 81 6.58 13.61 -0.21
N VAL A 82 6.41 13.56 -1.52
CA VAL A 82 7.50 13.62 -2.47
C VAL A 82 7.82 15.09 -2.72
N LEU A 83 8.94 15.56 -2.17
CA LEU A 83 9.37 16.94 -2.33
C LEU A 83 9.65 17.24 -3.81
N ASN A 84 8.74 17.96 -4.43
CA ASN A 84 8.93 18.55 -5.74
C ASN A 84 8.48 20.03 -5.69
N LYS A 85 8.94 20.85 -6.64
CA LYS A 85 8.73 22.31 -6.59
C LYS A 85 7.31 22.76 -6.94
N THR A 86 6.48 21.89 -7.52
CA THR A 86 5.28 22.30 -8.28
C THR A 86 4.01 21.50 -7.96
N SER A 87 4.09 20.37 -7.27
CA SER A 87 2.95 19.54 -6.89
C SER A 87 3.17 18.84 -5.55
N GLU A 88 2.07 18.62 -4.84
CA GLU A 88 2.06 17.81 -3.62
C GLU A 88 1.68 16.37 -3.96
N THR A 89 2.63 15.64 -4.57
CA THR A 89 2.48 14.19 -4.74
C THR A 89 2.86 13.49 -3.43
N THR A 90 2.09 12.49 -3.05
CA THR A 90 2.33 11.69 -1.85
C THR A 90 2.47 10.21 -2.20
N ILE A 91 3.22 9.49 -1.38
CA ILE A 91 3.30 8.03 -1.37
C ILE A 91 2.41 7.55 -0.25
N ASP A 92 1.47 6.65 -0.52
CA ASP A 92 0.54 6.17 0.50
C ASP A 92 1.26 5.39 1.60
N ILE A 93 2.07 4.41 1.22
CA ILE A 93 2.80 3.56 2.16
C ILE A 93 4.20 3.25 1.62
N LEU A 94 5.21 3.57 2.42
CA LEU A 94 6.55 3.03 2.29
C LEU A 94 6.75 1.94 3.34
N ALA A 95 6.85 0.68 2.92
CA ALA A 95 7.14 -0.43 3.81
C ALA A 95 8.59 -0.88 3.64
N ILE A 96 9.37 -0.82 4.71
CA ILE A 96 10.75 -1.27 4.77
C ILE A 96 10.76 -2.61 5.49
N THR A 97 11.11 -3.67 4.78
CA THR A 97 11.11 -5.04 5.29
C THR A 97 12.49 -5.67 5.19
N SER A 98 12.64 -6.88 5.73
CA SER A 98 13.84 -7.69 5.51
C SER A 98 14.09 -8.08 4.04
N THR A 99 13.13 -7.81 3.14
CA THR A 99 13.19 -8.18 1.72
C THR A 99 13.24 -7.00 0.75
N GLY A 100 13.35 -5.78 1.27
CA GLY A 100 13.47 -4.57 0.46
C GLY A 100 12.61 -3.41 0.96
N VAL A 101 12.58 -2.36 0.15
CA VAL A 101 11.68 -1.21 0.31
C VAL A 101 10.54 -1.37 -0.69
N TRP A 102 9.31 -1.24 -0.20
CA TRP A 102 8.09 -1.38 -0.98
C TRP A 102 7.38 -0.02 -1.04
N VAL A 103 7.22 0.50 -2.25
CA VAL A 103 6.42 1.70 -2.54
C VAL A 103 5.04 1.23 -2.93
N VAL A 104 4.06 1.45 -2.04
CA VAL A 104 2.72 0.93 -2.20
C VAL A 104 1.75 2.09 -2.33
N GLU A 105 1.11 2.18 -3.49
CA GLU A 105 -0.08 3.00 -3.72
C GLU A 105 -1.33 2.14 -3.55
N VAL A 106 -2.37 2.69 -2.93
CA VAL A 106 -3.61 1.96 -2.66
C VAL A 106 -4.72 2.50 -3.52
N ASP A 107 -5.40 1.60 -4.22
CA ASP A 107 -6.57 1.95 -5.02
C ASP A 107 -7.73 0.99 -4.81
N GLU A 108 -8.93 1.48 -5.06
CA GLU A 108 -10.16 0.71 -4.89
C GLU A 108 -10.56 0.07 -6.22
N ALA A 109 -10.92 -1.22 -6.17
CA ALA A 109 -11.38 -1.98 -7.33
C ALA A 109 -12.52 -2.94 -6.93
N ALA A 110 -13.30 -2.58 -5.90
CA ALA A 110 -14.39 -3.40 -5.39
C ALA A 110 -15.47 -3.59 -6.46
N GLY A 111 -15.74 -4.84 -6.83
CA GLY A 111 -16.74 -5.17 -7.86
C GLY A 111 -16.30 -4.87 -9.30
N SER A 112 -15.11 -4.31 -9.51
CA SER A 112 -14.57 -4.02 -10.84
C SER A 112 -14.03 -5.26 -11.53
N ASN A 113 -14.18 -5.30 -12.85
CA ASN A 113 -13.56 -6.28 -13.72
C ASN A 113 -12.12 -5.85 -14.05
N VAL A 114 -11.15 -6.47 -13.38
CA VAL A 114 -9.72 -6.19 -13.58
C VAL A 114 -9.14 -7.11 -14.66
N GLN A 115 -8.51 -6.51 -15.67
CA GLN A 115 -7.94 -7.22 -16.82
C GLN A 115 -6.51 -6.76 -17.12
N PHE A 116 -5.75 -7.64 -17.78
CA PHE A 116 -4.38 -7.34 -18.21
C PHE A 116 -4.19 -7.81 -19.65
N GLU A 117 -3.57 -6.96 -20.48
CA GLU A 117 -3.35 -7.25 -21.91
C GLU A 117 -1.87 -7.16 -22.30
N GLY A 118 -1.55 -7.66 -23.49
CA GLY A 118 -0.20 -7.56 -24.07
C GLY A 118 0.85 -8.31 -23.27
N ARG A 119 0.62 -9.60 -22.99
CA ARG A 119 1.57 -10.42 -22.21
C ARG A 119 2.94 -10.47 -22.91
N SER A 120 3.95 -9.94 -22.24
CA SER A 120 5.32 -9.95 -22.73
C SER A 120 5.88 -11.37 -22.76
N ARG A 121 6.16 -11.88 -23.96
CA ARG A 121 6.74 -13.22 -24.17
C ARG A 121 8.11 -13.41 -23.51
N ARG A 122 8.83 -12.31 -23.22
CA ARG A 122 10.19 -12.35 -22.65
C ARG A 122 10.21 -12.38 -21.12
N ARG A 123 9.15 -11.90 -20.45
CA ARG A 123 9.14 -11.71 -18.99
C ARG A 123 8.00 -12.45 -18.29
N GLY A 124 7.48 -13.53 -18.88
CA GLY A 124 6.66 -14.58 -18.25
C GLY A 124 5.29 -14.14 -17.70
N SER A 125 5.26 -13.14 -16.82
CA SER A 125 4.13 -12.60 -16.08
C SER A 125 3.99 -11.07 -16.19
N SER A 126 4.70 -10.46 -17.14
CA SER A 126 4.63 -9.02 -17.42
C SER A 126 3.61 -8.74 -18.52
N TYR A 127 2.82 -7.69 -18.33
CA TYR A 127 1.76 -7.20 -19.20
C TYR A 127 2.08 -5.78 -19.66
N GLU A 128 1.57 -5.41 -20.82
CA GLU A 128 1.72 -4.07 -21.39
C GLU A 128 0.62 -3.11 -20.93
N ARG A 129 -0.57 -3.63 -20.60
CA ARG A 129 -1.72 -2.81 -20.17
C ARG A 129 -2.41 -3.36 -18.94
N PHE A 130 -2.91 -2.44 -18.12
CA PHE A 130 -3.78 -2.68 -16.98
C PHE A 130 -5.13 -2.03 -17.23
N LEU A 131 -6.20 -2.81 -17.24
CA LEU A 131 -7.55 -2.32 -17.48
C LEU A 131 -8.46 -2.54 -16.26
N VAL A 132 -9.32 -1.58 -15.98
CA VAL A 132 -10.37 -1.67 -14.95
C VAL A 132 -11.70 -1.32 -15.63
N ASP A 133 -12.64 -2.25 -15.63
CA ASP A 133 -13.95 -2.08 -16.29
C ASP A 133 -13.86 -1.69 -17.78
N GLY A 134 -12.77 -2.10 -18.45
CA GLY A 134 -12.48 -1.81 -19.86
C GLY A 134 -11.75 -0.50 -20.12
N GLU A 135 -11.53 0.32 -19.10
CA GLU A 135 -10.75 1.56 -19.20
C GLU A 135 -9.26 1.30 -18.92
N ASP A 136 -8.39 2.06 -19.58
CA ASP A 136 -6.94 1.91 -19.45
C ASP A 136 -6.38 2.67 -18.24
N TYR A 137 -5.93 1.91 -17.25
CA TYR A 137 -5.35 2.41 -15.99
C TYR A 137 -3.82 2.29 -15.96
N THR A 138 -3.18 2.02 -17.11
CA THR A 138 -1.71 1.86 -17.20
C THR A 138 -0.95 3.10 -16.71
N ALA A 139 -1.49 4.29 -16.96
CA ALA A 139 -0.91 5.54 -16.45
C ALA A 139 -0.81 5.59 -14.91
N VAL A 140 -1.77 4.99 -14.19
CA VAL A 140 -1.72 4.89 -12.72
C VAL A 140 -0.53 4.03 -12.29
N VAL A 141 -0.27 2.94 -13.02
CA VAL A 141 0.86 2.05 -12.75
C VAL A 141 2.19 2.74 -13.02
N ASP A 142 2.27 3.53 -14.09
CA ASP A 142 3.45 4.32 -14.46
C ASP A 142 3.76 5.40 -13.41
N ASP A 143 2.73 5.99 -12.80
CA ASP A 143 2.87 6.92 -11.68
C ASP A 143 3.50 6.23 -10.46
N VAL A 144 3.11 5.00 -10.13
CA VAL A 144 3.74 4.23 -9.04
C VAL A 144 5.20 3.93 -9.34
N ASP A 145 5.55 3.56 -10.58
CA ASP A 145 6.95 3.32 -10.97
C ASP A 145 7.79 4.60 -10.88
N THR A 146 7.20 5.75 -11.22
CA THR A 146 7.82 7.06 -11.04
C THR A 146 8.09 7.37 -9.56
N LEU A 147 7.16 7.04 -8.66
CA LEU A 147 7.36 7.18 -7.22
C LEU A 147 8.48 6.27 -6.72
N ALA A 148 8.51 5.00 -7.16
CA ALA A 148 9.57 4.06 -6.81
C ALA A 148 10.94 4.53 -7.29
N SER A 149 11.05 5.07 -8.49
CA SER A 149 12.28 5.64 -9.02
C SER A 149 12.82 6.80 -8.17
N ARG A 150 11.93 7.62 -7.59
CA ARG A 150 12.33 8.70 -6.66
C ARG A 150 12.84 8.14 -5.33
N VAL A 151 12.25 7.05 -4.85
CA VAL A 151 12.73 6.33 -3.65
C VAL A 151 14.10 5.70 -3.90
N VAL A 152 14.33 5.09 -5.06
CA VAL A 152 15.66 4.59 -5.46
C VAL A 152 16.69 5.71 -5.42
N ALA A 153 16.43 6.84 -6.10
CA ALA A 153 17.34 7.97 -6.14
C ALA A 153 17.62 8.55 -4.73
N ALA A 154 16.61 8.59 -3.86
CA ALA A 154 16.76 9.00 -2.47
C ALA A 154 17.71 8.08 -1.71
N LEU A 155 17.52 6.76 -1.82
CA LEU A 155 18.36 5.76 -1.16
C LEU A 155 19.80 5.81 -1.66
N GLU A 156 20.01 5.91 -2.97
CA GLU A 156 21.33 6.06 -3.57
C GLU A 156 22.04 7.32 -3.06
N SER A 157 21.34 8.45 -3.02
CA SER A 157 21.90 9.72 -2.51
C SER A 157 22.28 9.67 -1.03
N ALA A 158 21.64 8.79 -0.26
CA ALA A 158 21.90 8.56 1.15
C ALA A 158 22.90 7.42 1.41
N GLY A 159 23.49 6.83 0.36
CA GLY A 159 24.48 5.74 0.48
C GLY A 159 23.89 4.35 0.69
N TRP A 160 22.57 4.19 0.52
CA TRP A 160 21.84 2.93 0.69
C TRP A 160 21.59 2.21 -0.64
N SER A 161 22.57 2.22 -1.54
CA SER A 161 22.49 1.48 -2.80
C SER A 161 22.31 -0.02 -2.55
N GLY A 162 21.44 -0.68 -3.31
CA GLY A 162 21.21 -2.12 -3.19
C GLY A 162 20.11 -2.52 -2.21
N ALA A 163 19.46 -1.57 -1.53
CA ALA A 163 18.33 -1.85 -0.64
C ALA A 163 17.07 -2.43 -1.34
N GLY A 164 17.07 -2.50 -2.68
CA GLY A 164 16.00 -3.10 -3.48
C GLY A 164 14.65 -2.39 -3.31
N VAL A 165 14.22 -1.62 -4.31
CA VAL A 165 12.92 -0.94 -4.26
C VAL A 165 11.94 -1.66 -5.18
N GLN A 166 10.72 -1.91 -4.72
CA GLN A 166 9.64 -2.52 -5.50
C GLN A 166 8.41 -1.62 -5.49
N ALA A 167 7.86 -1.35 -6.68
CA ALA A 167 6.61 -0.62 -6.87
C ALA A 167 5.41 -1.57 -6.80
N VAL A 168 4.37 -1.20 -6.07
CA VAL A 168 3.13 -1.98 -5.98
C VAL A 168 1.90 -1.07 -6.02
N LEU A 169 0.98 -1.37 -6.92
CA LEU A 169 -0.41 -0.91 -6.85
C LEU A 169 -1.24 -1.97 -6.10
N CYS A 170 -1.67 -1.63 -4.89
CA CYS A 170 -2.47 -2.50 -4.04
C CYS A 170 -3.97 -2.26 -4.28
N LEU A 171 -4.66 -3.23 -4.87
CA LEU A 171 -6.09 -3.16 -5.13
C LEU A 171 -6.89 -3.64 -3.89
N VAL A 172 -7.81 -2.79 -3.44
CA VAL A 172 -8.74 -3.07 -2.33
C VAL A 172 -10.10 -3.46 -2.89
N GLY A 173 -10.68 -4.54 -2.37
CA GLY A 173 -11.97 -5.08 -2.83
C GLY A 173 -11.93 -5.76 -4.20
N GLY A 174 -10.85 -5.61 -4.96
CA GLY A 174 -10.63 -6.33 -6.22
C GLY A 174 -10.22 -7.79 -5.99
N SER A 175 -10.40 -8.62 -7.02
CA SER A 175 -9.95 -10.01 -7.03
C SER A 175 -8.93 -10.24 -8.15
N LEU A 176 -7.85 -10.95 -7.82
CA LEU A 176 -6.79 -11.32 -8.76
C LEU A 176 -6.42 -12.78 -8.52
N SER A 177 -6.27 -13.57 -9.59
CA SER A 177 -5.83 -14.97 -9.47
C SER A 177 -4.38 -15.10 -8.99
N ALA A 178 -3.53 -14.15 -9.39
CA ALA A 178 -2.14 -13.99 -8.97
C ALA A 178 -1.72 -12.51 -9.09
N PRO A 179 -0.63 -12.09 -8.43
CA PRO A 179 -0.03 -10.80 -8.73
C PRO A 179 0.32 -10.70 -10.22
N ALA A 180 0.02 -9.57 -10.84
CA ALA A 180 0.45 -9.25 -12.20
C ALA A 180 1.60 -8.25 -12.15
N VAL A 181 2.39 -8.18 -13.21
CA VAL A 181 3.42 -7.14 -13.38
C VAL A 181 3.07 -6.32 -14.60
N VAL A 182 2.98 -5.01 -14.47
CA VAL A 182 2.76 -4.07 -15.58
C VAL A 182 3.92 -3.08 -15.54
N GLY A 183 4.72 -3.04 -16.60
CA GLY A 183 6.03 -2.37 -16.56
C GLY A 183 6.95 -3.00 -15.49
N ASN A 184 7.31 -2.20 -14.47
CA ASN A 184 8.11 -2.64 -13.31
C ASN A 184 7.29 -2.68 -12.00
N THR A 185 5.98 -2.47 -12.09
CA THR A 185 5.09 -2.37 -10.93
C THR A 185 4.27 -3.64 -10.78
N TYR A 186 4.20 -4.16 -9.56
CA TYR A 186 3.26 -5.23 -9.23
C TYR A 186 1.86 -4.66 -9.07
N VAL A 187 0.87 -5.31 -9.67
CA VAL A 187 -0.55 -5.09 -9.34
C VAL A 187 -0.98 -6.30 -8.51
N ALA A 188 -1.40 -6.05 -7.26
CA ALA A 188 -1.65 -7.11 -6.28
C ALA A 188 -2.80 -6.75 -5.34
N THR A 189 -3.47 -7.75 -4.80
CA THR A 189 -4.37 -7.56 -3.64
C THR A 189 -3.57 -7.53 -2.34
N LEU A 190 -4.16 -7.06 -1.22
CA LEU A 190 -3.48 -7.03 0.07
C LEU A 190 -2.87 -8.39 0.51
N PRO A 191 -3.58 -9.54 0.45
CA PRO A 191 -2.98 -10.83 0.78
C PRO A 191 -1.78 -11.19 -0.10
N GLN A 192 -1.85 -10.82 -1.38
CA GLN A 192 -0.79 -11.04 -2.35
C GLN A 192 0.43 -10.14 -2.08
N LEU A 193 0.21 -8.86 -1.79
CA LEU A 193 1.26 -7.92 -1.37
C LEU A 193 2.00 -8.42 -0.13
N VAL A 194 1.28 -8.87 0.91
CA VAL A 194 1.91 -9.45 2.11
C VAL A 194 2.77 -10.66 1.76
N LYS A 195 2.32 -11.51 0.81
CA LYS A 195 3.11 -12.65 0.32
C LYS A 195 4.36 -12.19 -0.44
N LEU A 196 4.26 -11.17 -1.30
CA LEU A 196 5.39 -10.58 -1.99
C LEU A 196 6.42 -10.03 -0.99
N MET A 197 5.98 -9.29 0.03
CA MET A 197 6.84 -8.77 1.10
C MET A 197 7.55 -9.87 1.89
N LYS A 198 6.92 -11.04 2.09
CA LYS A 198 7.56 -12.19 2.75
C LYS A 198 8.66 -12.84 1.90
N HIS A 199 8.57 -12.73 0.58
CA HIS A 199 9.40 -13.46 -0.37
C HIS A 199 10.12 -12.54 -1.38
N GLY A 200 10.29 -11.27 -1.04
CA GLY A 200 10.81 -10.26 -1.95
C GLY A 200 12.15 -10.66 -2.59
N PRO A 201 12.49 -10.04 -3.74
CA PRO A 201 13.58 -10.49 -4.60
C PRO A 201 14.97 -10.26 -3.99
N VAL A 202 15.09 -9.34 -3.04
CA VAL A 202 16.34 -8.99 -2.37
C VAL A 202 16.21 -9.40 -0.90
N ARG A 203 17.27 -9.92 -0.29
CA ARG A 203 17.33 -10.03 1.17
C ARG A 203 18.23 -8.92 1.70
N LEU A 204 17.70 -8.12 2.61
CA LEU A 204 18.42 -7.05 3.30
C LEU A 204 19.21 -7.57 4.51
N SER A 205 19.75 -8.79 4.43
CA SER A 205 20.57 -9.35 5.51
C SER A 205 21.78 -8.44 5.77
N GLY A 206 21.83 -7.83 6.95
CA GLY A 206 22.89 -6.91 7.34
C GLY A 206 22.61 -5.43 7.13
N PHE A 207 21.46 -5.05 6.57
CA PHE A 207 21.03 -3.65 6.54
C PHE A 207 20.44 -3.22 7.88
N ASP A 208 20.74 -1.99 8.30
CA ASP A 208 20.02 -1.32 9.37
C ASP A 208 18.67 -0.81 8.84
N ILE A 209 17.62 -1.63 9.01
CA ILE A 209 16.24 -1.32 8.61
C ILE A 209 15.76 -0.02 9.27
N THR A 210 16.15 0.22 10.52
CA THR A 210 15.76 1.41 11.29
C THR A 210 16.41 2.65 10.69
N GLY A 211 17.73 2.62 10.45
CA GLY A 211 18.47 3.71 9.81
C GLY A 211 17.96 4.01 8.40
N LEU A 212 17.65 2.97 7.62
CA LEU A 212 17.04 3.09 6.29
C LEU A 212 15.69 3.80 6.34
N ALA A 213 14.82 3.41 7.29
CA ALA A 213 13.52 4.03 7.47
C ALA A 213 13.62 5.49 7.94
N LEU A 214 14.58 5.82 8.81
CA LEU A 214 14.84 7.20 9.22
C LEU A 214 15.29 8.06 8.03
N ALA A 215 16.24 7.59 7.23
CA ALA A 215 16.70 8.29 6.03
C ALA A 215 15.56 8.55 5.03
N LEU A 216 14.69 7.55 4.82
CA LEU A 216 13.50 7.72 3.99
C LEU A 216 12.49 8.69 4.61
N GLY A 217 12.27 8.66 5.92
CA GLY A 217 11.37 9.58 6.63
C GLY A 217 11.81 11.04 6.55
N GLU A 218 13.11 11.30 6.61
CA GLU A 218 13.68 12.65 6.42
C GLU A 218 13.52 13.13 4.96
N ARG A 219 13.78 12.23 4.00
CA ARG A 219 13.73 12.57 2.58
C ARG A 219 12.31 12.75 2.06
N PHE A 220 11.37 11.98 2.59
CA PHE A 220 9.95 12.03 2.26
C PHE A 220 9.16 12.39 3.51
N PRO A 221 9.13 13.68 3.91
CA PRO A 221 8.47 14.11 5.12
C PRO A 221 6.94 13.96 5.00
N ARG A 222 6.24 14.03 6.13
CA ARG A 222 4.77 14.10 6.10
C ARG A 222 4.30 15.40 5.41
N PRO A 223 3.15 15.39 4.73
CA PRO A 223 2.52 16.63 4.25
C PRO A 223 2.30 17.61 5.41
N ARG A 224 2.54 18.90 5.16
CA ARG A 224 2.27 19.94 6.16
C ARG A 224 0.77 20.14 6.27
N ARG A 225 0.26 20.41 7.47
CA ARG A 225 -1.10 20.93 7.63
C ARG A 225 -1.14 22.33 7.01
N THR A 226 -1.88 22.50 5.94
CA THR A 226 -2.48 23.79 5.60
C THR A 226 -3.60 24.01 6.61
N LEU A 227 -3.38 24.92 7.55
CA LEU A 227 -4.40 25.42 8.47
C LEU A 227 -5.28 26.44 7.75
#